data_AF-A0A0C2Z0Y9-F1
#
_entry.id   AF-A0A0C2Z0Y9-F1
#
_cell.length_a   1.000
_cell.length_b   1.000
_cell.length_c   1.000
_cell.angle_alpha   90.00
_cell.angle_beta   90.00
_cell.angle_gamma   90.00
#
_symmetry.space_group_name_H-M   'P 1'
#
loop_
_entity.id
_entity.type
_entity.pdbx_description
1 polymer ?
#
loop_
_entity_poly.entity_id
_entity_poly.type
_entity_poly.pdbx_seq_one_letter_code
_entity_poly.pdbx_strand_id
1 'polypeptide(L)'
;TNGQRWQNSVVTPGCIAWAATLLMFLLSPDSEFFGNGTGTVSKIMYHFVFCEYKQLLIIKWDDPHIWAIVAEMNKFIFGGPGKDNKSRTSAMAEDLTAQIDAALAAMD
;
A
#
# COMPACT_ATOMS: atom_id res chain seq x y z
N THR A 1 -11.59 12.78 5.40
CA THR A 1 -11.17 11.46 5.93
C THR A 1 -10.61 11.62 7.34
N ASN A 2 -10.45 10.54 8.13
CA ASN A 2 -9.83 10.62 9.47
C ASN A 2 -8.44 11.27 9.44
N GLY A 3 -7.68 11.11 8.34
CA GLY A 3 -6.40 11.79 8.11
C GLY A 3 -6.51 13.32 8.19
N GLN A 4 -7.53 13.92 7.56
CA GLN A 4 -7.75 15.37 7.64
C GLN A 4 -8.07 15.85 9.06
N ARG A 5 -8.80 15.04 9.84
CA ARG A 5 -9.11 15.36 11.25
C ARG A 5 -7.85 15.30 12.13
N TRP A 6 -6.88 14.48 11.76
CA TRP A 6 -5.58 14.37 12.42
C TRP A 6 -4.49 15.23 11.78
N GLN A 7 -4.86 16.16 10.90
CA GLN A 7 -3.93 17.05 10.17
C GLN A 7 -2.85 16.30 9.36
N ASN A 8 -3.11 15.04 9.03
CA ASN A 8 -2.29 14.30 8.07
C ASN A 8 -2.74 14.68 6.66
N SER A 9 -1.94 15.51 6.01
CA SER A 9 -2.15 15.98 4.63
C SER A 9 -1.10 15.49 3.65
N VAL A 10 -0.11 14.71 4.11
CA VAL A 10 0.98 14.20 3.28
C VAL A 10 1.35 12.78 3.70
N VAL A 11 1.69 11.95 2.73
CA VAL A 11 2.31 10.65 2.99
C VAL A 11 3.74 10.87 3.46
N THR A 12 4.15 10.09 4.46
CA THR A 12 5.51 10.10 4.98
C THR A 12 6.24 8.83 4.55
N PRO A 13 7.59 8.80 4.60
CA PRO A 13 8.35 7.57 4.37
C PRO A 13 7.83 6.40 5.22
N GLY A 14 7.47 6.67 6.48
CA GLY A 14 6.93 5.66 7.39
C GLY A 14 5.57 5.13 6.95
N CYS A 15 4.67 5.98 6.45
CA CYS A 15 3.38 5.55 5.92
C CYS A 15 3.55 4.63 4.70
N ILE A 16 4.45 4.99 3.78
CA ILE A 16 4.72 4.19 2.57
C ILE A 16 5.35 2.85 2.96
N ALA A 17 6.34 2.88 3.85
CA ALA A 17 6.99 1.66 4.32
C ALA A 17 6.01 0.72 5.02
N TRP A 18 5.12 1.26 5.84
CA TRP A 18 4.08 0.48 6.51
C TRP A 18 3.11 -0.16 5.51
N ALA A 19 2.67 0.59 4.49
CA ALA A 19 1.79 0.05 3.45
C ALA A 19 2.46 -1.10 2.67
N ALA A 20 3.75 -0.97 2.34
CA ALA A 20 4.51 -2.03 1.69
C ALA A 20 4.66 -3.29 2.58
N THR A 21 4.96 -3.10 3.87
CA THR A 21 5.02 -4.19 4.85
C THR A 21 3.67 -4.89 5.00
N LEU A 22 2.56 -4.14 5.07
CA LEU A 22 1.21 -4.70 5.12
C LEU A 22 0.85 -5.49 3.87
N LEU A 23 1.20 -4.98 2.69
CA LEU A 23 0.97 -5.70 1.43
C LEU A 23 1.69 -7.05 1.43
N MET A 24 2.95 -7.09 1.88
CA MET A 24 3.68 -8.35 1.99
C MET A 24 3.06 -9.30 3.01
N PHE A 25 2.57 -8.79 4.14
CA PHE A 25 1.87 -9.61 5.13
C PHE A 25 0.55 -10.18 4.59
N LEU A 26 -0.26 -9.37 3.90
CA LEU A 26 -1.53 -9.80 3.31
C LEU A 26 -1.36 -10.87 2.22
N LEU A 27 -0.22 -10.85 1.52
CA LEU A 27 0.14 -11.87 0.53
C LEU A 27 0.79 -13.11 1.16
N SER A 28 1.08 -13.08 2.46
CA SER A 28 1.71 -14.18 3.18
C SER A 28 0.66 -15.12 3.79
N PRO A 29 1.05 -16.36 4.12
CA PRO A 29 0.23 -17.27 4.91
C PRO A 29 0.17 -16.92 6.41
N ASP A 30 0.81 -15.83 6.87
CA ASP A 30 0.82 -15.48 8.29
C ASP A 30 -0.49 -14.82 8.72
N SER A 31 -0.98 -15.19 9.90
CA SER A 31 -2.24 -14.67 10.46
C SER A 31 -2.06 -13.42 11.32
N GLU A 32 -0.84 -13.16 11.82
CA GLU A 32 -0.55 -12.04 12.71
C GLU A 32 0.94 -11.65 12.70
N PHE A 33 1.23 -10.43 13.15
CA PHE A 33 2.60 -9.96 13.43
C PHE A 33 3.01 -10.38 14.86
N PHE A 34 3.42 -11.63 15.04
CA PHE A 34 3.78 -12.13 16.37
C PHE A 34 5.21 -11.72 16.80
N GLY A 35 5.41 -11.53 18.11
CA GLY A 35 6.74 -11.34 18.73
C GLY A 35 7.56 -10.20 18.13
N ASN A 36 8.70 -10.53 17.53
CA ASN A 36 9.61 -9.56 16.89
C ASN A 36 9.16 -9.14 15.48
N GLY A 37 7.91 -9.43 15.09
CA GLY A 37 7.39 -9.13 13.76
C GLY A 37 7.94 -10.04 12.68
N THR A 38 8.28 -11.29 13.00
CA THR A 38 8.64 -12.33 12.02
C THR A 38 7.45 -13.25 11.78
N GLY A 39 7.11 -13.49 10.52
CA GLY A 39 6.08 -14.42 10.12
C GLY A 39 6.33 -15.82 10.68
N THR A 40 5.32 -16.43 11.31
CA THR A 40 5.44 -17.76 11.90
C THR A 40 5.58 -18.82 10.80
N VAL A 41 4.85 -18.67 9.70
CA VAL A 41 4.82 -19.60 8.58
C VAL A 41 5.79 -19.14 7.49
N SER A 42 5.70 -17.88 7.05
CA SER A 42 6.51 -17.37 5.93
C SER A 42 7.98 -17.13 6.29
N LYS A 43 8.28 -16.96 7.58
CA LYS A 43 9.57 -16.49 8.11
C LYS A 43 10.00 -15.10 7.62
N ILE A 44 9.10 -14.34 7.00
CA ILE A 44 9.37 -12.96 6.59
C ILE A 44 9.58 -12.10 7.84
N MET A 45 10.70 -11.37 7.89
CA MET A 45 11.00 -10.43 8.97
C MET A 45 10.36 -9.07 8.67
N TYR A 46 9.05 -8.94 8.90
CA TYR A 46 8.28 -7.73 8.57
C TYR A 46 8.82 -6.46 9.24
N HIS A 47 9.34 -6.56 10.46
CA HIS A 47 9.98 -5.42 11.12
C HIS A 47 11.21 -4.93 10.34
N PHE A 48 12.00 -5.86 9.79
CA PHE A 48 13.21 -5.55 9.04
C PHE A 48 12.85 -4.91 7.70
N VAL A 49 11.86 -5.48 7.00
CA VAL A 49 11.28 -4.89 5.79
C VAL A 49 10.87 -3.43 6.04
N PHE A 50 10.11 -3.18 7.11
CA PHE A 50 9.67 -1.84 7.46
C PHE A 50 10.87 -0.90 7.69
N CYS A 51 11.82 -1.32 8.52
CA CYS A 51 12.99 -0.51 8.88
C CYS A 51 13.85 -0.16 7.66
N GLU A 52 14.23 -1.18 6.88
CA GLU A 52 15.10 -1.01 5.71
C GLU A 52 14.43 -0.17 4.63
N TYR A 53 13.16 -0.45 4.33
CA TYR A 53 12.47 0.28 3.28
C TYR A 53 12.18 1.73 3.69
N LYS A 54 11.83 1.97 4.96
CA LYS A 54 11.73 3.32 5.50
C LYS A 54 13.07 4.06 5.42
N GLN A 55 14.17 3.40 5.78
CA GLN A 55 15.50 4.01 5.73
C GLN A 55 15.90 4.36 4.29
N LEU A 56 15.63 3.46 3.33
CA LEU A 56 15.84 3.73 1.91
C LEU A 56 15.07 4.96 1.45
N LEU A 57 13.78 5.07 1.81
CA LEU A 57 12.95 6.23 1.48
C LEU A 57 13.47 7.51 2.12
N ILE A 58 13.99 7.47 3.36
CA ILE A 58 14.60 8.64 4.01
C ILE A 58 15.86 9.07 3.26
N ILE A 59 16.74 8.12 2.92
CA ILE A 59 18.01 8.41 2.21
C ILE A 59 17.73 9.01 0.83
N LYS A 60 16.74 8.47 0.12
CA LYS A 60 16.37 8.88 -1.23
C LYS A 60 15.22 9.88 -1.26
N TRP A 61 14.89 10.51 -0.13
CA TRP A 61 13.66 11.28 -0.04
C TRP A 61 13.67 12.46 -1.00
N ASP A 62 14.81 13.12 -1.16
CA ASP A 62 14.97 14.29 -2.05
C ASP A 62 15.16 13.92 -3.54
N ASP A 63 15.09 12.62 -3.88
CA ASP A 63 15.13 12.17 -5.27
C ASP A 63 13.86 12.64 -6.03
N PRO A 64 13.99 13.37 -7.16
CA PRO A 64 12.85 13.88 -7.91
C PRO A 64 11.86 12.79 -8.35
N HIS A 65 12.35 11.58 -8.64
CA HIS A 65 11.50 10.47 -9.03
C HIS A 65 10.65 9.96 -7.86
N ILE A 66 11.25 9.87 -6.67
CA ILE A 66 10.54 9.50 -5.44
C ILE A 66 9.48 10.55 -5.11
N TRP A 67 9.82 11.84 -5.20
CA TRP A 67 8.86 12.92 -5.00
C TRP A 67 7.71 12.93 -6.00
N ALA A 68 7.95 12.57 -7.27
CA ALA A 68 6.89 12.44 -8.26
C ALA A 68 5.88 11.35 -7.87
N ILE A 69 6.37 10.20 -7.40
CA ILE A 69 5.51 9.10 -6.90
C ILE A 69 4.73 9.58 -5.65
N VAL A 70 5.42 10.22 -4.71
CA VAL A 70 4.80 10.75 -3.47
C VAL A 70 3.71 11.78 -3.79
N ALA A 71 3.91 12.63 -4.79
CA ALA A 71 2.92 13.61 -5.22
C ALA A 71 1.64 12.93 -5.75
N GLU A 72 1.78 11.89 -6.56
CA GLU A 72 0.63 11.11 -7.05
C GLU A 72 -0.08 10.37 -5.90
N MET A 73 0.66 9.77 -4.96
CA MET A 73 0.07 9.15 -3.77
C MET A 73 -0.71 10.18 -2.93
N ASN A 74 -0.15 11.37 -2.72
CA ASN A 74 -0.82 12.44 -2.00
C ASN A 74 -2.09 12.91 -2.69
N LYS A 75 -2.04 13.06 -4.02
CA LYS A 75 -3.21 13.41 -4.83
C LYS A 75 -4.29 12.34 -4.72
N PHE A 76 -3.93 11.05 -4.76
CA PHE A 76 -4.90 9.97 -4.65
C PHE A 76 -5.53 9.87 -3.25
N ILE A 77 -4.71 9.97 -2.20
CA ILE A 77 -5.17 9.75 -0.80
C ILE A 77 -5.86 10.99 -0.23
N PHE A 78 -5.36 12.19 -0.56
CA PHE A 78 -5.81 13.45 0.03
C PHE A 78 -6.49 14.40 -0.97
N GLY A 79 -6.39 14.14 -2.28
CA GLY A 79 -7.11 14.89 -3.30
C GLY A 79 -8.60 14.57 -3.22
N GLY A 80 -9.36 15.48 -2.60
CA GLY A 80 -10.81 15.35 -2.52
C GLY A 80 -11.49 15.35 -3.90
N PRO A 81 -12.77 14.97 -3.98
CA PRO A 81 -13.52 14.84 -5.24
C PRO A 81 -13.81 16.17 -5.98
N GLY A 82 -13.07 17.25 -5.69
CA GLY A 82 -13.50 18.61 -6.01
C GLY A 82 -12.66 19.41 -7.02
N LYS A 83 -11.42 19.01 -7.34
CA LYS A 83 -10.58 19.81 -8.26
C LYS A 83 -9.69 18.89 -9.09
N ASP A 84 -9.98 18.87 -10.40
CA ASP A 84 -9.14 18.34 -11.48
C ASP A 84 -9.11 16.81 -11.65
N ASN A 85 -10.22 16.26 -12.14
CA ASN A 85 -10.26 15.66 -13.48
C ASN A 85 -11.67 15.13 -13.82
N LYS A 86 -12.34 15.82 -14.76
CA LYS A 86 -13.23 15.14 -15.71
C LYS A 86 -12.35 14.23 -16.57
N SER A 87 -11.94 13.08 -16.04
CA SER A 87 -11.66 11.91 -16.86
C SER A 87 -12.79 10.94 -16.61
N ARG A 88 -13.58 10.70 -17.66
CA ARG A 88 -14.64 9.71 -17.68
C ARG A 88 -14.03 8.33 -17.41
N THR A 89 -14.33 7.77 -16.25
CA THR A 89 -14.78 6.37 -16.15
C THR A 89 -15.59 6.20 -14.88
N SER A 90 -16.87 6.56 -15.01
CA SER A 90 -17.91 6.08 -14.12
C SER A 90 -18.11 4.58 -14.40
N ALA A 91 -18.17 3.81 -13.32
CA ALA A 91 -18.85 2.51 -13.22
C ALA A 91 -18.35 1.39 -14.15
N MET A 92 -17.34 0.68 -13.68
CA MET A 92 -17.38 -0.78 -13.78
C MET A 92 -16.76 -1.33 -12.50
N ALA A 93 -17.61 -1.70 -11.54
CA ALA A 93 -17.20 -2.68 -10.56
C ALA A 93 -16.91 -3.94 -11.38
N GLU A 94 -15.62 -4.24 -11.59
CA GLU A 94 -15.24 -5.48 -12.23
C GLU A 94 -15.69 -6.60 -11.27
N ASP A 95 -16.69 -7.38 -11.69
CA ASP A 95 -17.09 -8.59 -11.01
C ASP A 95 -16.06 -9.68 -11.36
N LEU A 96 -15.04 -9.80 -10.52
CA LEU A 96 -13.96 -10.79 -10.69
C LEU A 96 -14.37 -12.21 -10.29
N THR A 97 -15.61 -12.44 -9.85
CA THR A 97 -16.10 -13.76 -9.41
C THR A 97 -15.83 -14.84 -10.46
N ALA A 98 -16.14 -14.55 -11.73
CA ALA A 98 -15.96 -15.50 -12.82
C ALA A 98 -14.48 -15.85 -13.09
N GLN A 99 -13.55 -14.92 -12.86
CA GLN A 99 -12.13 -15.18 -13.04
C GLN A 99 -11.55 -16.00 -11.88
N ILE A 100 -12.08 -15.81 -10.67
CA ILE A 100 -11.69 -16.59 -9.48
C ILE A 100 -12.17 -18.04 -9.62
N ASP A 101 -13.42 -18.26 -10.02
CA ASP A 101 -13.97 -19.61 -10.21
C ASP A 101 -13.22 -20.39 -11.30
N ALA A 102 -12.86 -19.72 -12.41
CA ALA A 102 -12.08 -20.33 -13.48
C ALA A 102 -10.67 -20.71 -13.04
N ALA A 103 -10.02 -19.90 -12.21
CA ALA A 103 -8.70 -20.19 -11.67
C ALA A 103 -8.75 -21.38 -10.69
N LEU A 104 -9.78 -21.47 -9.85
CA LEU A 104 -10.00 -22.60 -8.93
C LEU A 104 -10.24 -23.92 -9.69
N ALA A 105 -11.03 -23.89 -10.76
CA ALA A 105 -11.33 -25.09 -11.56
C ALA A 105 -10.12 -25.62 -12.34
N ALA A 106 -9.10 -24.80 -12.59
CA ALA A 106 -7.88 -25.19 -13.30
C ALA A 106 -6.79 -25.76 -12.38
N MET A 107 -7.02 -25.82 -11.06
CA MET A 107 -6.09 -26.36 -10.07
C MET A 107 -6.40 -27.79 -9.61
N ASP A 108 -7.51 -28.38 -10.07
CA ASP A 108 -7.82 -29.83 -10.00
C ASP A 108 -7.16 -30.59 -11.16
#